data_AF-M1GRW7-F1
#
_entry.id   AF-M1GRW7-F1
#
_cell.length_a   1.000
_cell.length_b   1.000
_cell.length_c   1.000
_cell.angle_alpha   90.00
_cell.angle_beta   90.00
_cell.angle_gamma   90.00
#
_symmetry.space_group_name_H-M   'P 1'
#
loop_
_entity.id
_entity.type
_entity.pdbx_description
1 polymer ?
#
loop_
_entity_poly.entity_id
_entity_poly.type
_entity_poly.pdbx_seq_one_letter_code
_entity_poly.pdbx_strand_id
1 'polypeptide(L)'
;GNFLVMYVIVRYTKMKTATNIYIFNLALADALATSTLPFQSVNYLMGTWPFGTILCKIVISIDYYNMFTSIFTLCTMSVDRYIAVCHPVKALDFRTPRNAKIVNVCNWILSSAIGLPVMFMATTKYRHGSIDCTLTFSHPTWYWE
;
A
#
# COMPACT_ATOMS: atom_id res chain seq x y z
N GLY A 1 7.28 1.74 -15.22
CA GLY A 1 7.32 0.36 -14.72
C GLY A 1 5.93 -0.13 -14.35
N ASN A 2 5.42 0.25 -13.18
CA ASN A 2 4.17 -0.28 -12.62
C ASN A 2 2.91 -0.06 -13.48
N PHE A 3 2.76 1.12 -14.10
CA PHE A 3 1.67 1.38 -15.04
C PHE A 3 1.66 0.43 -16.26
N LEU A 4 2.85 0.08 -16.76
CA LEU A 4 2.98 -0.88 -17.86
C LEU A 4 2.57 -2.28 -17.41
N VAL A 5 2.98 -2.71 -16.21
CA VAL A 5 2.58 -4.00 -15.62
C VAL A 5 1.05 -4.07 -15.49
N MET A 6 0.42 -3.04 -14.93
CA MET A 6 -1.04 -2.96 -14.82
C MET A 6 -1.71 -3.03 -16.20
N TYR A 7 -1.23 -2.25 -17.17
CA TYR A 7 -1.77 -2.23 -18.54
C TYR A 7 -1.71 -3.62 -19.19
N VAL A 8 -0.56 -4.29 -19.10
CA VAL A 8 -0.34 -5.61 -19.72
C VAL A 8 -1.23 -6.67 -19.05
N ILE A 9 -1.40 -6.65 -17.72
CA ILE A 9 -2.29 -7.58 -17.03
C ILE A 9 -3.76 -7.38 -17.41
N VAL A 10 -4.22 -6.13 -17.55
CA VAL A 10 -5.60 -5.83 -17.95
C VAL A 10 -5.86 -6.20 -19.41
N ARG A 11 -4.89 -5.93 -20.31
CA ARG A 11 -5.05 -6.09 -21.76
C ARG A 11 -5.02 -7.55 -22.23
N TYR A 12 -4.28 -8.42 -21.55
CA TYR A 12 -4.09 -9.82 -21.97
C TYR A 12 -4.89 -10.78 -21.08
N THR A 13 -6.00 -11.34 -21.61
CA THR A 13 -6.90 -12.26 -20.88
C THR A 13 -6.23 -13.54 -20.39
N LYS A 14 -5.17 -14.02 -21.07
CA LYS A 14 -4.35 -15.17 -20.63
C LYS A 14 -3.57 -14.92 -19.34
N MET A 15 -3.48 -13.67 -18.88
CA MET A 15 -2.78 -13.30 -17.66
C MET A 15 -3.71 -13.15 -16.44
N LYS A 16 -4.93 -13.67 -16.47
CA LYS A 16 -5.84 -13.67 -15.30
C LYS A 16 -5.60 -14.85 -14.35
N THR A 17 -4.34 -15.19 -14.09
CA THR A 17 -3.97 -16.22 -13.11
C THR A 17 -4.01 -15.64 -11.68
N ALA A 18 -4.08 -16.50 -10.67
CA ALA A 18 -4.04 -16.07 -9.26
C ALA A 18 -2.80 -15.22 -8.95
N THR A 19 -1.62 -15.64 -9.44
CA THR A 19 -0.36 -14.91 -9.27
C THR A 19 -0.40 -13.51 -9.90
N ASN A 20 -0.96 -13.38 -11.10
CA ASN A 20 -1.01 -12.09 -11.79
C ASN A 20 -1.99 -11.10 -11.13
N ILE A 21 -2.99 -11.58 -10.39
CA ILE A 21 -3.85 -10.73 -9.56
C ILE A 21 -3.03 -10.11 -8.42
N TYR A 22 -2.17 -10.89 -7.77
CA TYR A 22 -1.25 -10.36 -6.75
C TYR A 22 -0.23 -9.39 -7.34
N ILE A 23 0.33 -9.69 -8.53
CA ILE A 23 1.25 -8.77 -9.22
C ILE A 23 0.55 -7.46 -9.57
N PHE A 24 -0.69 -7.51 -10.05
CA PHE A 24 -1.48 -6.30 -10.34
C PHE A 24 -1.68 -5.45 -9.09
N ASN A 25 -2.02 -6.08 -7.96
CA ASN A 25 -2.22 -5.37 -6.70
C ASN A 25 -0.94 -4.68 -6.21
N LEU A 26 0.21 -5.37 -6.32
CA LEU A 26 1.51 -4.80 -5.99
C LEU A 26 1.86 -3.62 -6.91
N ALA A 27 1.67 -3.78 -8.22
CA ALA A 27 1.91 -2.71 -9.18
C ALA A 27 0.99 -1.49 -8.93
N LEU A 28 -0.27 -1.70 -8.53
CA LEU A 28 -1.17 -0.62 -8.17
C LEU A 28 -0.68 0.13 -6.92
N ALA A 29 -0.34 -0.60 -5.86
CA ALA A 29 0.20 -0.01 -4.64
C ALA A 29 1.48 0.80 -4.92
N ASP A 30 2.41 0.24 -5.69
CA ASP A 30 3.66 0.89 -6.04
C ASP A 30 3.47 2.10 -6.96
N ALA A 31 2.51 2.05 -7.89
CA ALA A 31 2.17 3.22 -8.70
C ALA A 31 1.61 4.36 -7.83
N LEU A 32 0.76 4.05 -6.86
CA LEU A 32 0.23 5.04 -5.92
C LEU A 32 1.34 5.66 -5.06
N ALA A 33 2.23 4.86 -4.46
CA ALA A 33 3.36 5.39 -3.70
C ALA A 33 4.34 6.18 -4.57
N THR A 34 4.62 5.73 -5.80
CA THR A 34 5.49 6.48 -6.72
C THR A 34 4.89 7.85 -7.05
N SER A 35 3.55 7.96 -7.08
CA SER A 35 2.86 9.25 -7.28
C SER A 35 2.97 10.21 -6.09
N THR A 36 3.30 9.74 -4.89
CA THR A 36 3.53 10.60 -3.71
C THR A 36 4.93 11.22 -3.68
N LEU A 37 5.91 10.61 -4.34
CA LEU A 37 7.32 11.02 -4.33
C LEU A 37 7.59 12.48 -4.75
N PRO A 38 6.90 13.07 -5.75
CA PRO A 38 7.11 14.48 -6.09
C PRO A 38 6.74 15.42 -4.94
N PHE A 39 5.69 15.11 -4.17
CA PHE A 39 5.29 15.92 -3.02
C PHE A 39 6.32 15.83 -1.89
N GLN A 40 6.85 14.63 -1.64
CA GLN A 40 7.93 14.44 -0.66
C GLN A 40 9.20 15.18 -1.08
N SER A 41 9.51 15.16 -2.38
CA SER A 41 10.67 15.86 -2.95
C SER A 41 10.56 17.37 -2.76
N VAL A 42 9.39 17.97 -3.02
CA VAL A 42 9.15 19.40 -2.76
C VAL A 42 9.26 19.72 -1.27
N ASN A 43 8.70 18.87 -0.40
CA ASN A 43 8.81 19.05 1.05
C ASN A 43 10.28 19.04 1.51
N TYR A 44 11.10 18.13 0.97
CA TYR A 44 12.52 18.05 1.27
C TYR A 44 13.30 19.28 0.79
N LEU A 45 13.03 19.75 -0.43
CA LEU A 45 13.72 20.90 -1.02
C LEU A 45 13.32 22.23 -0.37
N MET A 46 12.05 22.40 0.00
CA MET A 46 11.53 23.63 0.61
C MET A 46 11.70 23.67 2.13
N GLY A 47 11.94 22.54 2.78
CA GLY A 47 11.97 22.43 4.24
C GLY A 47 10.61 22.72 4.90
N THR A 48 9.51 22.67 4.14
CA THR A 48 8.14 22.92 4.59
C THR A 48 7.14 22.23 3.67
N TRP A 49 5.96 21.91 4.18
CA TRP A 49 4.85 21.28 3.47
C TRP A 49 3.85 22.34 2.95
N PRO A 50 3.90 22.70 1.64
CA PRO A 50 3.04 23.77 1.10
C PRO A 50 1.64 23.28 0.66
N PHE A 51 1.37 21.97 0.67
CA PHE A 51 0.19 21.40 0.02
C PHE A 51 -1.06 21.31 0.91
N GLY A 52 -0.97 21.79 2.15
CA GLY A 52 -2.06 21.78 3.12
C GLY A 52 -2.37 20.40 3.73
N THR A 53 -3.32 20.39 4.67
CA THR A 53 -3.60 19.23 5.52
C THR A 53 -4.23 18.05 4.78
N ILE A 54 -5.10 18.31 3.80
CA ILE A 54 -5.80 17.25 3.04
C ILE A 54 -4.78 16.41 2.28
N LEU A 55 -3.86 17.04 1.56
CA LEU A 55 -2.85 16.30 0.79
C LEU A 55 -1.85 15.60 1.70
N CYS A 56 -1.49 16.19 2.84
CA CYS A 56 -0.65 15.55 3.87
C CYS A 56 -1.28 14.22 4.34
N LYS A 57 -2.57 14.25 4.70
CA LYS A 57 -3.33 13.06 5.09
C LYS A 57 -3.33 12.00 3.99
N ILE A 58 -3.57 12.41 2.74
CA ILE A 58 -3.58 11.49 1.58
C ILE A 58 -2.20 10.86 1.36
N VAL A 59 -1.13 11.65 1.35
CA VAL A 59 0.24 11.17 1.10
C VAL A 59 0.70 10.21 2.20
N ILE A 60 0.55 10.58 3.47
CA ILE A 60 0.89 9.68 4.58
C ILE A 60 0.05 8.40 4.49
N SER A 61 -1.25 8.51 4.22
CA SER A 61 -2.11 7.33 4.11
C SER A 61 -1.63 6.40 3.00
N ILE A 62 -1.39 6.92 1.79
CA ILE A 62 -0.92 6.12 0.65
C ILE A 62 0.40 5.40 0.97
N ASP A 63 1.35 6.08 1.61
CA ASP A 63 2.64 5.48 1.99
C ASP A 63 2.44 4.29 2.94
N TYR A 64 1.64 4.45 3.99
CA TYR A 64 1.33 3.35 4.92
C TYR A 64 0.51 2.23 4.25
N TYR A 65 -0.47 2.59 3.42
CA TYR A 65 -1.26 1.62 2.66
C TYR A 65 -0.37 0.79 1.73
N ASN A 66 0.56 1.41 1.01
CA ASN A 66 1.53 0.70 0.18
C ASN A 66 2.34 -0.25 1.06
N MET A 67 2.98 0.26 2.13
CA MET A 67 3.84 -0.56 2.99
C MET A 67 3.14 -1.84 3.44
N PHE A 68 1.93 -1.73 3.99
CA PHE A 68 1.18 -2.90 4.44
C PHE A 68 0.70 -3.79 3.30
N THR A 69 0.16 -3.21 2.24
CA THR A 69 -0.38 -3.97 1.09
C THR A 69 0.73 -4.76 0.41
N SER A 70 1.91 -4.16 0.24
CA SER A 70 3.09 -4.80 -0.36
C SER A 70 3.58 -5.97 0.50
N ILE A 71 3.70 -5.78 1.82
CA ILE A 71 4.08 -6.85 2.75
C ILE A 71 3.06 -8.01 2.71
N PHE A 72 1.77 -7.72 2.85
CA PHE A 72 0.73 -8.76 2.83
C PHE A 72 0.66 -9.48 1.48
N THR A 73 0.87 -8.76 0.38
CA THR A 73 0.91 -9.36 -0.96
C THR A 73 2.11 -10.28 -1.12
N LEU A 74 3.31 -9.89 -0.64
CA LEU A 74 4.51 -10.73 -0.66
C LEU A 74 4.38 -11.96 0.24
N CYS A 75 3.79 -11.82 1.43
CA CYS A 75 3.44 -12.94 2.30
C CYS A 75 2.50 -13.90 1.58
N THR A 76 1.45 -13.37 0.94
CA THR A 76 0.48 -14.16 0.17
C THR A 76 1.15 -14.91 -0.98
N MET A 77 2.04 -14.25 -1.73
CA MET A 77 2.81 -14.90 -2.81
C MET A 77 3.71 -16.01 -2.27
N SER A 78 4.33 -15.81 -1.10
CA SER A 78 5.15 -16.83 -0.44
C SER A 78 4.31 -18.04 -0.02
N VAL A 79 3.13 -17.81 0.55
CA VAL A 79 2.18 -18.87 0.91
C VAL A 79 1.65 -19.60 -0.33
N ASP A 80 1.31 -18.88 -1.41
CA ASP A 80 0.89 -19.46 -2.69
C ASP A 80 1.95 -20.40 -3.26
N ARG A 81 3.23 -19.99 -3.24
CA ARG A 81 4.36 -20.83 -3.65
C ARG A 81 4.55 -22.04 -2.74
N TYR A 82 4.42 -21.86 -1.43
CA TYR A 82 4.50 -22.97 -0.47
C TYR A 82 3.42 -24.02 -0.73
N ILE A 83 2.16 -23.61 -0.91
CA ILE A 83 1.04 -24.51 -1.20
C ILE A 83 1.26 -25.24 -2.52
N ALA A 84 1.75 -24.54 -3.55
CA ALA A 84 2.02 -25.14 -4.85
C ALA A 84 3.06 -26.28 -4.80
N VAL A 85 4.08 -26.17 -3.94
CA VAL A 85 5.18 -27.15 -3.83
C VAL A 85 4.86 -28.24 -2.81
N CYS A 86 4.41 -27.87 -1.61
CA CYS A 86 4.24 -28.81 -0.50
C CYS A 86 2.85 -29.46 -0.46
N HIS A 87 1.85 -28.87 -1.13
CA HIS A 87 0.46 -29.36 -1.10
C HIS A 87 -0.20 -29.34 -2.49
N PRO A 88 0.33 -30.10 -3.47
CA PRO A 88 -0.06 -30.01 -4.88
C PRO A 88 -1.54 -30.30 -5.14
N VAL A 89 -2.17 -31.24 -4.39
CA VAL A 89 -3.61 -31.53 -4.53
C VAL A 89 -4.45 -30.36 -4.04
N LYS A 90 -4.12 -29.77 -2.89
CA LYS A 90 -4.82 -28.58 -2.36
C LYS A 90 -4.57 -27.34 -3.22
N ALA A 91 -3.43 -27.27 -3.92
CA ALA A 91 -3.10 -26.16 -4.78
C ALA A 91 -4.08 -25.98 -5.94
N LEU A 92 -4.69 -27.07 -6.45
CA LEU A 92 -5.69 -27.01 -7.52
C LEU A 92 -6.94 -26.24 -7.09
N ASP A 93 -7.40 -26.46 -5.85
CA ASP A 93 -8.58 -25.79 -5.29
C ASP A 93 -8.24 -24.37 -4.78
N PHE A 94 -7.06 -24.20 -4.19
CA PHE A 94 -6.66 -22.94 -3.57
C PHE A 94 -6.25 -21.88 -4.60
N ARG A 95 -5.46 -22.23 -5.63
CA ARG A 95 -4.83 -21.28 -6.57
C ARG A 95 -5.77 -20.80 -7.69
N THR A 96 -7.04 -20.61 -7.37
CA THR A 96 -8.04 -20.10 -8.32
C THR A 96 -8.05 -18.57 -8.36
N PRO A 97 -8.37 -17.95 -9.51
CA PRO A 97 -8.51 -16.49 -9.61
C PRO A 97 -9.57 -15.90 -8.66
N ARG A 98 -10.59 -16.71 -8.28
CA ARG A 98 -11.61 -16.31 -7.31
C ARG A 98 -11.00 -16.16 -5.92
N ASN A 99 -10.28 -17.17 -5.44
CA ASN A 99 -9.63 -17.12 -4.13
C ASN A 99 -8.58 -16.02 -4.06
N ALA A 100 -7.80 -15.82 -5.13
CA ALA A 100 -6.83 -14.72 -5.20
C ALA A 100 -7.49 -13.35 -5.04
N LYS A 101 -8.65 -13.12 -5.65
CA LYS A 101 -9.43 -11.87 -5.43
C LYS A 101 -9.90 -11.74 -3.99
N ILE A 102 -10.40 -12.82 -3.38
CA ILE A 102 -10.85 -12.82 -1.98
C ILE A 102 -9.69 -12.46 -1.06
N VAL A 103 -8.54 -13.13 -1.20
CA VAL A 103 -7.33 -12.83 -0.41
C VAL A 103 -6.87 -11.39 -0.63
N ASN A 104 -6.94 -10.88 -1.85
CA ASN A 104 -6.61 -9.48 -2.12
C ASN A 104 -7.53 -8.50 -1.39
N VAL A 105 -8.84 -8.75 -1.40
CA VAL A 105 -9.81 -7.94 -0.64
C VAL A 105 -9.53 -8.02 0.86
N CYS A 106 -9.22 -9.21 1.40
CA CYS A 106 -8.83 -9.37 2.80
C CYS A 106 -7.57 -8.56 3.15
N ASN A 107 -6.55 -8.59 2.28
CA ASN A 107 -5.34 -7.80 2.47
C ASN A 107 -5.66 -6.30 2.49
N TRP A 108 -6.52 -5.81 1.59
CA TRP A 108 -6.97 -4.42 1.59
C TRP A 108 -7.72 -4.04 2.85
N ILE A 109 -8.60 -4.90 3.36
CA ILE A 109 -9.32 -4.67 4.63
C ILE A 109 -8.32 -4.59 5.79
N LEU A 110 -7.34 -5.51 5.84
CA LEU A 110 -6.32 -5.52 6.89
C LEU A 110 -5.42 -4.28 6.83
N SER A 111 -4.98 -3.90 5.63
CA SER A 111 -4.24 -2.65 5.41
C SER A 111 -5.09 -1.43 5.80
N SER A 112 -6.39 -1.44 5.53
CA SER A 112 -7.29 -0.34 5.88
C SER A 112 -7.50 -0.22 7.38
N ALA A 113 -7.54 -1.34 8.11
CA ALA A 113 -7.65 -1.34 9.56
C ALA A 113 -6.49 -0.58 10.22
N ILE A 114 -5.31 -0.57 9.60
CA ILE A 114 -4.13 0.17 10.08
C ILE A 114 -4.02 1.55 9.43
N GLY A 115 -4.31 1.65 8.12
CA GLY A 115 -4.20 2.90 7.36
C GLY A 115 -5.25 3.95 7.74
N LEU A 116 -6.44 3.55 8.16
CA LEU A 116 -7.49 4.49 8.59
C LEU A 116 -7.09 5.27 9.86
N PRO A 117 -6.64 4.63 10.97
CA PRO A 117 -6.10 5.35 12.12
C PRO A 117 -4.99 6.34 11.73
N VAL A 118 -4.04 5.91 10.89
CA VAL A 118 -2.94 6.74 10.39
C VAL A 118 -3.47 7.97 9.65
N MET A 119 -4.50 7.82 8.80
CA MET A 119 -5.14 8.93 8.09
C MET A 119 -5.77 9.96 9.05
N PHE A 120 -6.39 9.50 10.14
CA PHE A 120 -6.96 10.39 11.15
C PHE A 120 -5.88 11.12 11.94
N MET A 121 -4.79 10.41 12.29
CA MET A 121 -3.66 10.93 13.06
C MET A 121 -2.75 11.86 12.25
N ALA A 122 -2.70 11.69 10.92
CA ALA A 122 -1.93 12.55 10.02
C ALA A 122 -2.45 13.99 10.05
N THR A 123 -1.57 14.97 10.25
CA THR A 123 -1.92 16.38 10.27
C THR A 123 -0.73 17.25 9.90
N THR A 124 -0.99 18.53 9.67
CA THR A 124 0.05 19.54 9.46
C THR A 124 0.25 20.35 10.74
N LYS A 125 1.49 20.48 11.21
CA LYS A 125 1.83 21.30 12.38
C LYS A 125 2.80 22.40 12.00
N TYR A 126 2.63 23.58 12.59
CA TYR A 126 3.60 24.65 12.46
C TYR A 126 4.76 24.41 13.43
N ARG A 127 5.99 24.38 12.92
CA ARG A 127 7.20 24.12 13.72
C ARG A 127 8.33 25.03 13.24
N HIS A 128 8.92 25.82 14.13
CA HIS A 128 10.08 26.68 13.83
C HIS A 128 9.99 27.55 12.55
N GLY A 129 8.81 28.03 12.18
CA GLY A 129 8.65 28.83 10.96
C GLY A 129 8.14 28.05 9.74
N SER A 130 8.20 26.72 9.75
CA SER A 130 7.77 25.82 8.68
C SER A 130 6.49 25.05 9.04
N ILE A 131 5.86 24.46 8.03
CA ILE A 131 4.73 23.55 8.18
C ILE A 131 5.25 22.13 7.99
N ASP A 132 5.11 21.27 8.98
CA ASP A 132 5.48 19.85 8.90
C ASP A 132 4.24 18.98 8.68
N CYS A 133 4.32 18.06 7.72
CA CYS A 133 3.35 16.98 7.59
C CYS A 133 3.79 15.80 8.47
N THR A 134 3.04 15.50 9.53
CA THR A 134 3.45 14.54 10.57
C THR A 134 2.26 13.78 11.17
N LEU A 135 2.54 12.71 11.91
CA LEU A 135 1.56 11.95 12.68
C LEU A 135 1.41 12.56 14.08
N THR A 136 0.17 12.75 14.52
CA THR A 136 -0.14 13.16 15.89
C THR A 136 -0.69 11.99 16.67
N PHE A 137 0.02 11.61 17.71
CA PHE A 137 -0.35 10.53 18.62
C PHE A 137 -1.15 11.05 19.81
N SER A 138 -1.96 10.18 20.42
CA SER A 138 -2.66 10.48 21.66
C SER A 138 -1.65 10.71 22.79
N HIS A 139 -1.95 11.67 23.67
CA HIS A 139 -1.10 11.92 24.83
C HIS A 139 -1.04 10.70 25.77
N PRO A 140 0.12 10.39 26.36
CA PRO A 140 1.41 11.07 26.16
C PRO A 140 2.16 10.59 24.90
N THR A 141 2.80 11.51 24.19
CA THR A 141 3.51 11.21 22.92
C THR A 141 4.75 10.34 23.09
N TRP A 142 5.42 10.39 24.25
CA TRP A 142 6.62 9.59 24.56
C TRP A 142 6.35 8.08 24.60
N TYR A 143 5.10 7.65 24.70
CA TYR A 143 4.76 6.23 24.61
C TYR A 143 4.96 5.66 23.19
N TRP A 144 5.01 6.53 22.18
CA TRP A 144 5.04 6.18 20.76
C TRP A 144 6.37 6.51 20.07
N GLU A 145 7.33 7.09 20.80
CA GLU A 145 8.71 7.33 20.34
C GLU A 145 9.63 6.16 20.74
#